data_AF-A0ABD0Q7J6-F1
#
_entry.id   AF-A0ABD0Q7J6-F1
#
_cell.length_a   1.000
_cell.length_b   1.000
_cell.length_c   1.000
_cell.angle_alpha   90.00
_cell.angle_beta   90.00
_cell.angle_gamma   90.00
#
_symmetry.space_group_name_H-M   'P 1'
#
loop_
_entity.id
_entity.type
_entity.pdbx_description
1 polymer ?
#
loop_
_entity_poly.entity_id
_entity_poly.type
_entity_poly.pdbx_seq_one_letter_code
_entity_poly.pdbx_strand_id
1 'polypeptide(L)'
;PDSCLPFFRSSPACGSGNTAYIFGGIPKVREQINTLTAFLDAGQVYGSEDGLAKELRDLTNDGGLLRVNGRFLDNGREHLPFTNATNNMCATRRKILNDTTLTEVPCFVAG
;
A
#
# COMPACT_ATOMS: atom_id res chain seq x y z
N PRO A 1 -4.89 26.71 -21.84
CA PRO A 1 -4.63 27.46 -20.60
C PRO A 1 -5.48 26.98 -19.41
N ASP A 2 -6.66 26.40 -19.68
CA ASP A 2 -7.59 25.86 -18.66
C ASP A 2 -7.43 24.34 -18.43
N SER A 3 -6.20 23.83 -18.45
CA SER A 3 -5.93 22.43 -18.07
C SER A 3 -4.89 22.37 -16.96
N CYS A 4 -5.12 21.51 -15.98
CA CYS A 4 -4.18 21.22 -14.89
C CYS A 4 -3.99 19.71 -14.74
N LEU A 5 -2.87 19.34 -14.15
CA LEU A 5 -2.67 17.97 -13.66
C LEU A 5 -3.35 17.84 -12.29
N PRO A 6 -4.06 16.73 -12.03
CA PRO A 6 -4.67 16.50 -10.73
C PRO A 6 -3.59 16.44 -9.64
N PHE A 7 -3.84 17.13 -8.52
CA PHE A 7 -2.96 17.14 -7.35
C PHE A 7 -3.77 17.03 -6.08
N PHE A 8 -3.37 16.13 -5.18
CA PHE A 8 -3.99 15.94 -3.87
C PHE A 8 -2.99 16.34 -2.78
N ARG A 9 -3.43 17.15 -1.81
CA ARG A 9 -2.62 17.49 -0.64
C ARG A 9 -2.57 16.28 0.30
N SER A 10 -1.39 15.99 0.88
CA SER A 10 -1.24 14.95 1.91
C SER A 10 -2.19 15.15 3.07
N SER A 11 -2.69 14.07 3.69
CA SER A 11 -3.63 14.14 4.82
C SER A 11 -3.08 14.94 6.00
N PRO A 12 -3.87 15.77 6.69
CA PRO A 12 -3.43 16.45 7.90
C PRO A 12 -3.51 15.52 9.12
N ALA A 13 -2.65 15.74 10.12
CA ALA A 13 -2.64 14.96 11.37
C ALA A 13 -3.91 15.12 12.22
N CYS A 14 -4.47 16.31 12.23
CA CYS A 14 -5.81 16.61 12.74
C CYS A 14 -6.53 17.52 11.73
N GLY A 15 -7.85 17.71 11.85
CA GLY A 15 -8.58 18.64 10.98
C GLY A 15 -7.84 19.99 10.83
N SER A 16 -7.82 20.55 9.62
CA SER A 16 -7.18 21.84 9.33
C SER A 16 -8.20 22.94 9.06
N GLY A 17 -7.93 24.16 9.52
CA GLY A 17 -8.86 25.28 9.39
C GLY A 17 -10.21 24.96 10.07
N ASN A 18 -11.32 25.18 9.38
CA ASN A 18 -12.67 24.93 9.93
C ASN A 18 -12.94 23.45 10.25
N THR A 19 -12.24 22.51 9.61
CA THR A 19 -12.39 21.09 9.92
C THR A 19 -11.77 20.72 11.27
N ALA A 20 -10.91 21.56 11.86
CA ALA A 20 -10.34 21.33 13.18
C ALA A 20 -11.42 21.27 14.27
N TYR A 21 -12.47 22.08 14.15
CA TYR A 21 -13.57 22.13 15.11
C TYR A 21 -14.41 20.85 15.14
N ILE A 22 -14.49 20.13 14.00
CA ILE A 22 -15.21 18.85 13.91
C ILE A 22 -14.55 17.78 14.78
N PHE A 23 -13.23 17.87 14.96
CA PHE A 23 -12.45 16.97 15.83
C PHE A 23 -12.30 17.51 17.25
N GLY A 24 -13.13 18.47 17.68
CA GLY A 24 -13.06 19.06 19.02
C GLY A 24 -11.80 19.90 19.29
N GLY A 25 -11.05 20.24 18.23
CA GLY A 25 -9.79 20.95 18.32
C GLY A 25 -9.90 22.46 18.11
N ILE A 26 -8.94 23.20 18.67
CA ILE A 26 -8.67 24.60 18.28
C ILE A 26 -7.84 24.55 16.98
N PRO A 27 -8.12 25.36 15.95
CA PRO A 27 -7.31 25.39 14.73
C PRO A 27 -5.83 25.61 15.05
N LYS A 28 -4.99 24.63 14.69
CA LYS A 28 -3.53 24.70 14.79
C LYS A 28 -2.90 24.82 13.40
N VAL A 29 -1.59 25.07 13.37
CA VAL A 29 -0.79 24.96 12.15
C VAL A 29 -0.95 23.53 11.59
N ARG A 30 -1.06 23.42 10.26
CA ARG A 30 -1.29 22.13 9.60
C ARG A 30 -0.01 21.32 9.57
N GLU A 31 -0.04 20.16 10.23
CA GLU A 31 0.98 19.12 10.16
C GLU A 31 0.48 17.91 9.36
N GLN A 32 1.39 17.18 8.70
CA GLN A 32 1.08 15.93 7.99
C GLN A 32 1.34 14.69 8.86
N ILE A 33 0.76 13.55 8.47
CA ILE A 33 0.93 12.27 9.17
C ILE A 33 2.11 11.50 8.57
N ASN A 34 2.98 10.97 9.44
CA ASN A 34 3.82 9.83 9.09
C ASN A 34 3.06 8.54 9.40
N THR A 35 2.70 7.76 8.37
CA THR A 35 1.99 6.48 8.53
C THR A 35 2.93 5.32 8.84
N LEU A 36 4.25 5.56 8.79
CA LEU A 36 5.29 4.57 9.07
C LEU A 36 5.88 4.78 10.46
N THR A 37 6.60 3.77 10.94
CA THR A 37 7.47 3.92 12.11
C THR A 37 8.60 4.93 11.81
N ALA A 38 9.07 5.65 12.83
CA ALA A 38 10.15 6.64 12.68
C ALA A 38 11.56 6.01 12.67
N PHE A 39 11.64 4.70 12.90
CA PHE A 39 12.89 3.98 13.10
C PHE A 39 13.39 3.34 11.81
N LEU A 40 14.68 2.97 11.79
CA LEU A 40 15.25 2.10 10.77
C LEU A 40 15.05 0.64 11.20
N ASP A 41 13.82 0.15 11.10
CA ASP A 41 13.37 -1.15 11.66
C ASP A 41 12.88 -2.14 10.59
N ALA A 42 13.11 -1.83 9.31
CA ALA A 42 12.58 -2.58 8.18
C ALA A 42 11.05 -2.62 8.10
N GLY A 43 10.36 -1.55 8.52
CA GLY A 43 8.92 -1.39 8.34
C GLY A 43 8.42 -1.59 6.90
N GLN A 44 9.23 -1.27 5.87
CA GLN A 44 8.90 -1.55 4.45
C GLN A 44 8.82 -3.05 4.11
N VAL A 45 9.34 -3.93 4.98
CA VAL A 45 9.25 -5.38 4.84
C VAL A 45 8.16 -5.95 5.74
N TYR A 46 8.07 -5.47 6.99
CA TYR A 46 7.22 -6.06 8.03
C TYR A 46 5.89 -5.35 8.26
N GLY A 47 5.68 -4.16 7.70
CA GLY A 47 4.50 -3.34 7.94
C GLY A 47 4.63 -2.43 9.17
N SER A 48 4.00 -1.26 9.11
CA SER A 48 3.88 -0.34 10.24
C SER A 48 2.52 -0.43 10.97
N GLU A 49 1.70 -1.41 10.59
CA GLU A 49 0.37 -1.67 11.17
C GLU A 49 0.22 -3.18 11.46
N ASP A 50 -0.32 -3.52 12.64
CA ASP A 50 -0.51 -4.91 13.08
C ASP A 50 -1.32 -5.76 12.10
N GLY A 51 -2.33 -5.16 11.45
CA GLY A 51 -3.16 -5.83 10.45
C GLY A 51 -2.34 -6.28 9.24
N LEU A 52 -1.59 -5.35 8.65
CA LEU A 52 -0.70 -5.62 7.52
C LEU A 52 0.43 -6.57 7.91
N ALA A 53 1.06 -6.38 9.07
CA ALA A 53 2.13 -7.25 9.56
C ALA A 53 1.68 -8.70 9.74
N LYS A 54 0.45 -8.91 10.25
CA LYS A 54 -0.16 -10.25 10.31
C LYS A 54 -0.48 -10.78 8.92
N GLU A 55 -0.97 -9.93 8.03
CA GLU A 55 -1.25 -10.31 6.66
C GLU A 55 0.02 -10.80 5.96
N LEU A 56 1.15 -10.11 6.11
CA LEU A 56 2.41 -10.45 5.44
C LEU A 56 3.04 -11.78 5.90
N ARG A 57 2.62 -12.35 7.04
CA ARG A 57 3.19 -13.58 7.60
C ARG A 57 2.52 -14.84 7.08
N ASP A 58 3.30 -15.89 6.89
CA ASP A 58 2.77 -17.24 6.70
C ASP A 58 2.35 -17.79 8.06
N LEU A 59 1.03 -17.87 8.26
CA LEU A 59 0.42 -18.37 9.49
C LEU A 59 -0.14 -19.79 9.33
N THR A 60 0.20 -20.48 8.24
CA THR A 60 -0.25 -21.87 7.99
C THR A 60 0.58 -22.90 8.76
N ASN A 61 1.72 -22.50 9.30
CA ASN A 61 2.69 -23.33 10.01
C ASN A 61 3.48 -22.49 11.04
N ASP A 62 4.30 -23.17 11.85
CA ASP A 62 5.14 -22.55 12.88
C ASP A 62 6.55 -22.15 12.40
N GLY A 63 6.77 -22.06 11.08
CA GLY A 63 8.08 -21.78 10.48
C GLY A 63 8.56 -20.32 10.60
N GLY A 64 7.68 -19.40 11.00
CA GLY A 64 8.03 -17.99 11.18
C GLY A 64 8.36 -17.24 9.88
N LEU A 65 7.85 -17.72 8.74
CA LEU A 65 8.11 -17.15 7.42
C LEU A 65 7.15 -16.01 7.07
N LEU A 66 7.55 -15.20 6.07
CA LEU A 66 6.63 -14.30 5.37
C LEU A 66 5.92 -15.08 4.25
N ARG A 67 4.71 -14.63 3.88
CA ARG A 67 4.01 -15.15 2.71
C ARG A 67 4.80 -14.83 1.46
N VAL A 68 4.70 -15.74 0.50
CA VAL A 68 5.32 -15.63 -0.81
C VAL A 68 4.28 -15.85 -1.90
N ASN A 69 4.65 -15.54 -3.14
CA ASN A 69 3.75 -15.69 -4.27
C ASN A 69 3.37 -17.16 -4.51
N GLY A 70 2.07 -17.44 -4.52
CA GLY A 70 1.57 -18.79 -4.81
C GLY A 70 1.43 -19.14 -6.30
N ARG A 71 1.78 -18.22 -7.22
CA ARG A 71 1.57 -18.39 -8.67
C ARG A 71 2.86 -18.38 -9.49
N PHE A 72 3.88 -17.64 -9.04
CA PHE A 72 5.11 -17.42 -9.81
C PHE A 72 6.35 -17.56 -8.94
N LEU A 73 7.44 -17.99 -9.56
CA LEU A 73 8.79 -18.07 -8.99
C LEU A 73 9.78 -17.37 -9.93
N ASP A 74 10.88 -16.87 -9.38
CA ASP A 74 12.04 -16.38 -10.12
C ASP A 74 13.16 -17.43 -10.07
N ASN A 75 13.24 -18.28 -11.09
CA ASN A 75 14.30 -19.31 -11.16
C ASN A 75 14.41 -20.18 -9.89
N GLY A 76 13.25 -20.54 -9.32
CA GLY A 76 13.15 -21.30 -8.07
C GLY A 76 13.18 -20.46 -6.78
N ARG A 77 13.28 -19.13 -6.88
CA ARG A 77 13.22 -18.20 -5.74
C ARG A 77 11.85 -17.54 -5.64
N GLU A 78 11.53 -17.09 -4.45
CA GLU A 78 10.21 -16.57 -4.11
C GLU A 78 10.00 -15.12 -4.58
N HIS A 79 8.81 -14.84 -5.12
CA HIS A 79 8.32 -13.48 -5.33
C HIS A 79 7.49 -13.01 -4.14
N LEU A 80 7.29 -11.69 -4.03
CA LEU A 80 6.31 -11.13 -3.13
C LEU A 80 4.89 -11.63 -3.45
N PRO A 81 4.02 -11.80 -2.45
CA PRO A 81 2.62 -12.14 -2.66
C PRO A 81 1.89 -10.98 -3.37
N PHE A 82 0.79 -11.29 -4.06
CA PHE A 82 -0.05 -10.27 -4.70
C PHE A 82 -1.01 -9.64 -3.69
N THR A 83 -1.33 -8.36 -3.89
CA THR A 83 -2.40 -7.69 -3.14
C THR A 83 -3.77 -8.23 -3.55
N ASN A 84 -4.70 -8.27 -2.58
CA ASN A 84 -6.11 -8.56 -2.81
C ASN A 84 -6.95 -7.28 -3.07
N ALA A 85 -6.31 -6.13 -3.25
CA ALA A 85 -7.00 -4.87 -3.51
C ALA A 85 -7.88 -4.96 -4.76
N THR A 86 -9.13 -4.49 -4.64
CA THR A 86 -10.12 -4.48 -5.73
C THR A 86 -9.68 -3.58 -6.89
N ASN A 87 -8.98 -2.48 -6.59
CA ASN A 87 -8.41 -1.57 -7.57
C ASN A 87 -6.95 -1.91 -7.84
N ASN A 88 -6.70 -2.61 -8.94
CA ASN A 88 -5.38 -3.09 -9.30
C ASN A 88 -4.71 -2.19 -10.33
N MET A 89 -3.92 -1.23 -9.85
CA MET A 89 -3.23 -0.26 -10.70
C MET A 89 -2.13 -0.90 -11.58
N CYS A 90 -1.65 -2.10 -11.23
CA CYS A 90 -0.61 -2.81 -11.99
C CYS A 90 -1.19 -3.70 -13.10
N ALA A 91 -2.47 -4.05 -13.01
CA ALA A 91 -3.18 -4.85 -14.01
C ALA A 91 -3.56 -4.01 -15.25
N THR A 92 -2.54 -3.56 -15.98
CA THR A 92 -2.69 -2.74 -17.18
C THR A 92 -2.27 -3.45 -18.46
N ARG A 93 -1.85 -4.72 -18.38
CA ARG A 93 -1.18 -5.42 -19.48
C ARG A 93 -2.07 -5.56 -20.71
N ARG A 94 -3.34 -5.97 -20.52
CA ARG A 94 -4.31 -6.10 -21.61
C ARG A 94 -4.57 -4.76 -22.28
N LYS A 95 -4.68 -3.71 -21.48
CA LYS A 95 -4.98 -2.35 -21.96
C LYS A 95 -3.81 -1.75 -22.73
N ILE A 96 -2.59 -1.85 -22.20
CA ILE A 96 -1.39 -1.28 -22.81
C ILE A 96 -1.05 -1.99 -24.13
N LEU A 97 -1.23 -3.31 -24.17
CA LEU A 97 -0.89 -4.12 -25.34
C LEU A 97 -2.07 -4.36 -26.29
N ASN A 98 -3.26 -3.84 -25.94
CA ASN A 98 -4.52 -4.02 -26.68
C ASN A 98 -4.82 -5.49 -27.02
N ASP A 99 -4.58 -6.40 -26.06
CA ASP A 99 -4.79 -7.84 -26.20
C ASP A 99 -5.52 -8.38 -24.98
N THR A 100 -6.76 -8.82 -25.19
CA THR A 100 -7.65 -9.31 -24.12
C THR A 100 -7.30 -10.72 -23.65
N THR A 101 -6.46 -11.45 -24.40
CA THR A 101 -6.06 -12.83 -24.06
C THR A 101 -4.97 -12.89 -23.00
N LEU A 102 -4.29 -11.78 -22.74
CA LEU A 102 -3.18 -11.72 -21.80
C LEU A 102 -3.67 -11.88 -20.35
N THR A 103 -2.82 -12.47 -19.50
CA THR A 103 -3.07 -12.53 -18.05
C THR A 103 -2.64 -11.23 -17.41
N GLU A 104 -3.49 -10.66 -16.55
CA GLU A 104 -3.13 -9.49 -15.76
C GLU A 104 -2.28 -9.88 -14.55
N VAL A 105 -1.32 -9.02 -14.22
CA VAL A 105 -0.42 -9.21 -13.08
C VAL A 105 -0.75 -8.17 -12.01
N PRO A 106 -1.22 -8.59 -10.83
CA PRO A 106 -1.48 -7.66 -9.75
C PRO A 106 -0.24 -7.00 -9.17
N CYS A 107 -0.45 -5.91 -8.45
CA CYS A 107 0.60 -5.33 -7.63
C CYS A 107 1.00 -6.32 -6.51
N PHE A 108 2.26 -6.28 -6.11
CA PHE A 108 2.71 -6.98 -4.92
C PHE A 108 2.18 -6.32 -3.63
N VAL A 109 2.13 -7.08 -2.55
CA VAL A 109 1.93 -6.57 -1.19
C VAL A 109 3.23 -6.70 -0.40
N ALA A 110 3.56 -5.66 0.36
CA ALA A 110 4.74 -5.49 1.20
C ALA A 110 4.37 -4.63 2.42
N GLY A 111 5.36 -4.29 3.26
CA GLY A 111 5.18 -3.48 4.47
C GLY A 111 5.01 -1.98 4.23
#